data_AF-A0A6M3JWJ1-F1
#
_entry.id   AF-A0A6M3JWJ1-F1
#
_cell.length_a   1.000
_cell.length_b   1.000
_cell.length_c   1.000
_cell.angle_alpha   90.00
_cell.angle_beta   90.00
_cell.angle_gamma   90.00
#
_symmetry.space_group_name_H-M   'P 1'
#
loop_
_entity.id
_entity.type
_entity.pdbx_description
1 polymer ?
#
loop_
_entity_poly.entity_id
_entity_poly.type
_entity_poly.pdbx_seq_one_letter_code
_entity_poly.pdbx_strand_id
1 'polypeptide(L)'
;MKLQLNVFERLLLRNIVPQIQGWNFGSQESARVLLESMFSEDEEEDLQFEQEGTQVKWKIAKEDGTPITQAKECPVSKGLKAKIGKFLIELNNADPPKLGFEHNTLFKKFVDGWEDYLETDDASPSEG
;
A
#
# COMPACT_ATOMS: atom_id res chain seq x y z
N MET A 1 -10.39 -13.34 -8.10
CA MET A 1 -9.74 -12.21 -8.79
C MET A 1 -8.40 -12.00 -8.11
N LYS A 2 -7.29 -12.03 -8.86
CA LYS A 2 -5.96 -11.82 -8.32
C LYS A 2 -5.62 -10.33 -8.41
N LEU A 3 -5.05 -9.77 -7.35
CA LEU A 3 -4.73 -8.35 -7.29
C LEU A 3 -3.37 -8.13 -7.97
N GLN A 4 -3.28 -7.13 -8.85
CA GLN A 4 -2.03 -6.73 -9.46
C GLN A 4 -1.57 -5.44 -8.80
N LEU A 5 -0.45 -5.49 -8.09
CA LEU A 5 0.17 -4.34 -7.44
C LEU A 5 1.55 -4.08 -8.03
N ASN A 6 1.83 -2.83 -8.40
CA ASN A 6 3.18 -2.43 -8.78
C ASN A 6 4.10 -2.40 -7.55
N VAL A 7 5.41 -2.24 -7.75
CA VAL A 7 6.40 -2.21 -6.66
C VAL A 7 6.06 -1.15 -5.61
N PHE A 8 5.68 0.06 -6.04
CA PHE A 8 5.36 1.15 -5.13
C PHE A 8 4.14 0.83 -4.24
N GLU A 9 3.06 0.31 -4.82
CA GLU A 9 1.86 -0.08 -4.10
C GLU A 9 2.13 -1.22 -3.10
N ARG A 10 3.01 -2.18 -3.46
CA ARG A 10 3.43 -3.25 -2.55
C ARG A 10 4.25 -2.71 -1.38
N LEU A 11 5.14 -1.75 -1.62
CA LEU A 11 5.91 -1.08 -0.57
C LEU A 11 5.00 -0.29 0.38
N LEU A 12 4.03 0.44 -0.16
CA LEU A 12 3.01 1.11 0.66
C LEU A 12 2.24 0.10 1.50
N LEU A 13 1.80 -1.02 0.90
CA LEU A 13 1.06 -2.04 1.62
C LEU A 13 1.93 -2.69 2.72
N ARG A 14 3.21 -2.95 2.46
CA ARG A 14 4.18 -3.46 3.46
C ARG A 14 4.30 -2.53 4.68
N ASN A 15 4.20 -1.22 4.48
CA ASN A 15 4.25 -0.22 5.55
C ASN A 15 2.92 -0.05 6.29
N ILE A 16 1.79 -0.23 5.61
CA ILE A 16 0.44 -0.05 6.17
C ILE A 16 -0.01 -1.28 6.94
N VAL A 17 0.29 -2.48 6.43
CA VAL A 17 -0.10 -3.76 7.00
C VAL A 17 0.21 -3.83 8.51
N PRO A 18 1.44 -3.61 8.99
CA PRO A 18 1.76 -3.66 10.42
C PRO A 18 0.97 -2.68 11.30
N GLN A 19 0.42 -1.60 10.72
CA GLN A 19 -0.30 -0.55 11.45
C GLN A 19 -1.80 -0.86 11.61
N ILE A 20 -2.33 -1.88 10.93
CA ILE A 20 -3.73 -2.28 11.04
C ILE A 20 -3.97 -2.80 12.47
N GLN A 21 -4.72 -2.02 13.27
CA GLN A 21 -5.04 -2.39 14.66
C GLN A 21 -5.66 -3.79 14.71
N GLY A 22 -5.12 -4.67 15.55
CA GLY A 22 -5.54 -6.08 15.65
C GLY A 22 -4.72 -7.07 14.83
N TRP A 23 -3.74 -6.62 14.04
CA TRP A 23 -2.68 -7.48 13.53
C TRP A 23 -1.51 -7.53 14.51
N ASN A 24 -1.61 -8.48 15.44
CA ASN A 24 -0.43 -8.93 16.14
C ASN A 24 0.38 -9.79 15.14
N PHE A 25 1.46 -9.21 14.60
CA PHE A 25 2.28 -9.74 13.51
C PHE A 25 2.75 -11.18 13.75
N GLY A 26 2.95 -11.56 15.02
CA GLY A 26 3.31 -12.93 15.43
C GLY A 26 2.17 -13.96 15.40
N SER A 27 0.91 -13.56 15.15
CA SER A 27 -0.28 -14.44 15.29
C SER A 27 -1.18 -14.55 14.06
N GLN A 28 -1.04 -13.68 13.05
CA GLN A 28 -1.85 -13.76 11.83
C GLN A 28 -1.02 -14.21 10.63
N GLU A 29 -0.97 -15.54 10.46
CA GLU A 29 -0.34 -16.23 9.32
C GLU A 29 -0.68 -15.58 7.98
N SER A 30 -1.93 -15.12 7.77
CA SER A 30 -2.34 -14.48 6.53
C SER A 30 -1.62 -13.16 6.22
N ALA A 31 -1.28 -12.38 7.25
CA ALA A 31 -0.55 -11.11 7.07
C ALA A 31 0.93 -11.39 6.80
N ARG A 32 1.51 -12.36 7.51
CA ARG A 32 2.87 -12.85 7.28
C ARG A 32 3.02 -13.40 5.86
N VAL A 33 2.13 -14.31 5.44
CA VAL A 33 2.11 -14.89 4.10
C VAL A 33 1.96 -13.81 3.04
N LEU A 34 1.08 -12.81 3.26
CA LEU A 34 0.97 -11.68 2.33
C LEU A 34 2.32 -10.97 2.19
N LEU A 35 2.94 -10.55 3.29
CA LEU A 35 4.19 -9.79 3.30
C LEU A 35 5.37 -10.59 2.71
N GLU A 36 5.51 -11.85 3.09
CA GLU A 36 6.52 -12.76 2.55
C GLU A 36 6.30 -13.02 1.05
N SER A 37 5.05 -12.93 0.57
CA SER A 37 4.70 -13.09 -0.86
C SER A 37 4.68 -11.78 -1.65
N MET A 38 4.90 -10.62 -1.02
CA MET A 38 4.82 -9.33 -1.73
C MET A 38 5.93 -9.19 -2.74
N PHE A 39 7.13 -9.70 -2.43
CA PHE A 39 8.30 -9.59 -3.27
C PHE A 39 8.94 -10.97 -3.41
N SER A 40 9.41 -11.31 -4.61
CA SER A 40 10.32 -12.46 -4.76
C SER A 40 11.68 -12.16 -4.14
N GLU A 41 12.50 -13.20 -3.91
CA GLU A 41 13.88 -13.03 -3.43
C GLU A 41 14.68 -12.07 -4.33
N ASP A 42 14.60 -12.26 -5.66
CA ASP A 42 15.22 -11.34 -6.64
C ASP A 42 14.74 -9.88 -6.51
N GLU A 43 13.46 -9.67 -6.19
CA GLU A 43 12.90 -8.33 -6.01
C GLU A 43 13.41 -7.71 -4.70
N GLU A 44 13.48 -8.47 -3.61
CA GLU A 44 14.03 -8.00 -2.33
C GLU A 44 15.53 -7.67 -2.43
N GLU A 45 16.30 -8.41 -3.23
CA GLU A 45 17.71 -8.10 -3.49
C GLU A 45 17.88 -6.81 -4.30
N ASP A 46 17.03 -6.60 -5.31
CA ASP A 46 17.01 -5.39 -6.12
C ASP A 46 16.47 -4.17 -5.35
N LEU A 47 15.57 -4.38 -4.38
CA LEU A 47 15.00 -3.36 -3.50
C LEU A 47 16.03 -2.90 -2.47
N GLN A 48 16.91 -2.00 -2.89
CA GLN A 48 17.85 -1.37 -1.97
C GLN A 48 17.14 -0.34 -1.08
N PHE A 49 17.44 -0.44 0.21
CA PHE A 49 17.05 0.53 1.22
C PHE A 49 18.07 1.67 1.24
N GLU A 50 17.59 2.91 1.10
CA GLU A 50 18.37 4.10 1.43
C GLU A 50 17.85 4.66 2.74
N GLN A 51 18.69 4.65 3.78
CA GLN A 51 18.37 5.31 5.03
C GLN A 51 18.97 6.72 5.05
N GLU A 52 18.10 7.73 5.09
CA GLU A 52 18.49 9.13 5.25
C GLU A 52 18.00 9.63 6.61
N GLY A 53 18.89 9.60 7.61
CA GLY A 53 18.53 9.88 9.00
C GLY A 53 17.60 8.82 9.58
N THR A 54 16.38 9.21 9.94
CA THR A 54 15.33 8.29 10.44
C THR A 54 14.37 7.82 9.34
N GLN A 55 14.50 8.34 8.11
CA GLN A 55 13.66 7.95 6.99
C GLN A 55 14.30 6.80 6.21
N VAL A 56 13.48 5.78 5.92
CA VAL A 56 13.84 4.66 5.04
C VAL A 56 13.15 4.88 3.71
N LYS A 57 13.94 4.98 2.65
CA LYS A 57 13.52 5.10 1.26
C LYS A 57 13.84 3.79 0.54
N TRP A 58 13.02 3.45 -0.44
CA TRP A 58 13.19 2.23 -1.22
C TRP A 58 13.48 2.62 -2.66
N LYS A 59 14.53 2.07 -3.26
CA LYS A 59 14.76 2.23 -4.70
C LYS A 59 13.71 1.42 -5.46
N ILE A 60 13.06 2.04 -6.45
CA ILE A 60 12.04 1.40 -7.29
C ILE A 60 12.55 1.07 -8.71
N ALA A 61 13.83 1.34 -8.96
CA ALA A 61 14.56 1.06 -10.20
C ALA A 61 16.02 0.70 -9.86
N LYS A 62 16.68 -0.07 -10.73
CA LYS A 62 18.10 -0.41 -10.61
C LYS A 62 18.98 0.82 -10.84
N GLU A 63 20.28 0.73 -10.50
CA GLU A 63 21.24 1.85 -10.66
C GLU A 63 21.37 2.34 -12.11
N ASP A 64 21.14 1.47 -13.09
CA ASP A 64 21.15 1.79 -14.52
C ASP A 64 19.83 2.41 -15.03
N GLY A 65 18.86 2.65 -14.13
CA GLY A 65 17.55 3.20 -14.44
C GLY A 65 16.55 2.18 -14.99
N THR A 66 16.94 0.90 -15.09
CA THR A 66 16.00 -0.14 -15.52
C THR A 66 14.96 -0.43 -14.43
N PRO A 67 13.69 -0.68 -14.79
CA PRO A 67 12.67 -1.05 -13.82
C PRO A 67 12.99 -2.39 -13.15
N ILE A 68 12.73 -2.49 -11.85
CA ILE A 68 12.78 -3.77 -11.14
C ILE A 68 11.73 -4.71 -11.76
N THR A 69 12.14 -5.94 -12.10
CA THR A 69 11.25 -6.94 -12.70
C THR A 69 10.21 -7.37 -11.67
N GLN A 70 8.93 -7.37 -12.06
CA GLN A 70 7.83 -7.47 -11.10
C GLN A 70 7.13 -8.83 -11.10
N ALA A 71 6.83 -9.37 -9.92
CA ALA A 71 5.81 -10.40 -9.78
C ALA A 71 4.45 -9.84 -10.22
N LYS A 72 3.79 -10.50 -11.18
CA LYS A 72 2.54 -9.99 -11.79
C LYS A 72 1.32 -10.08 -10.86
N GLU A 73 1.37 -10.89 -9.82
CA GLU A 73 0.20 -11.21 -9.00
C GLU A 73 0.55 -11.25 -7.51
N CYS A 74 -0.24 -10.54 -6.70
CA CYS A 74 -0.14 -10.58 -5.25
C CYS A 74 -1.38 -11.32 -4.68
N PRO A 75 -1.21 -12.46 -3.98
CA PRO A 75 -2.33 -13.25 -3.50
C PRO A 75 -2.96 -12.61 -2.24
N VAL A 76 -4.02 -11.84 -2.46
CA VAL A 76 -4.81 -11.23 -1.38
C VAL A 76 -6.15 -11.95 -1.24
N SER A 77 -6.44 -12.52 -0.06
CA SER A 77 -7.74 -13.14 0.21
C SER A 77 -8.85 -12.08 0.34
N LYS A 78 -10.12 -12.47 0.14
CA LYS A 78 -11.27 -11.53 0.27
C LYS A 78 -11.34 -10.87 1.65
N GLY A 79 -11.15 -11.65 2.72
CA GLY A 79 -11.14 -11.14 4.08
C GLY A 79 -9.98 -10.17 4.34
N LEU A 80 -8.82 -10.44 3.73
CA LEU A 80 -7.65 -9.58 3.81
C LEU A 80 -7.88 -8.26 3.06
N LYS A 81 -8.44 -8.31 1.85
CA LYS A 81 -8.84 -7.13 1.07
C LYS A 81 -9.78 -6.23 1.89
N ALA A 82 -10.81 -6.80 2.50
CA ALA A 82 -11.78 -6.06 3.31
C ALA A 82 -11.15 -5.38 4.54
N LYS A 83 -10.24 -6.07 5.24
CA LYS A 83 -9.49 -5.49 6.38
C LYS A 83 -8.62 -4.30 5.95
N ILE A 84 -7.86 -4.47 4.87
CA ILE A 84 -7.01 -3.40 4.32
C ILE A 84 -7.88 -2.22 3.89
N GLY A 85 -8.96 -2.46 3.13
CA GLY A 85 -9.88 -1.40 2.71
C GLY A 85 -10.48 -0.62 3.88
N LYS A 86 -10.97 -1.30 4.93
CA LYS A 86 -11.49 -0.64 6.14
C LYS A 86 -10.44 0.25 6.80
N PHE A 87 -9.21 -0.24 6.94
CA PHE A 87 -8.14 0.53 7.56
C PHE A 87 -7.74 1.75 6.72
N LEU A 88 -7.72 1.62 5.39
CA LEU A 88 -7.46 2.75 4.51
C LEU A 88 -8.53 3.84 4.66
N ILE A 89 -9.81 3.47 4.76
CA ILE A 89 -10.91 4.41 5.04
C ILE A 89 -10.69 5.10 6.39
N GLU A 90 -10.31 4.36 7.43
CA GLU A 90 -10.02 4.91 8.76
C GLU A 90 -8.85 5.92 8.73
N LEU A 91 -7.78 5.63 7.98
CA LEU A 91 -6.65 6.54 7.82
C LEU A 91 -6.99 7.78 6.99
N ASN A 92 -7.83 7.62 5.96
CA ASN A 92 -8.30 8.73 5.13
C ASN A 92 -9.18 9.70 5.93
N ASN A 93 -10.05 9.16 6.78
CA ASN A 93 -10.98 9.94 7.59
C ASN A 93 -10.40 10.37 8.95
N ALA A 94 -9.12 10.13 9.19
CA ALA A 94 -8.44 10.63 10.39
C ALA A 94 -8.34 12.16 10.37
N ASP A 95 -8.15 12.77 11.55
CA ASP A 95 -7.93 14.22 11.67
C ASP A 95 -6.56 14.51 12.33
N PRO A 96 -5.56 15.01 11.58
CA PRO A 96 -5.58 15.21 10.13
C PRO A 96 -5.54 13.88 9.35
N PRO A 97 -5.95 13.87 8.06
CA PRO A 97 -5.85 12.69 7.20
C PRO A 97 -4.42 12.15 7.16
N LYS A 98 -4.29 10.82 7.29
CA LYS A 98 -2.98 10.15 7.33
C LYS A 98 -2.54 9.62 5.98
N LEU A 99 -3.47 9.48 5.03
CA LEU A 99 -3.15 9.08 3.67
C LEU A 99 -2.82 10.31 2.82
N GLY A 100 -1.64 10.32 2.20
CA GLY A 100 -1.30 11.23 1.10
C GLY A 100 -1.75 10.71 -0.27
N PHE A 101 -1.64 11.57 -1.29
CA PHE A 101 -1.99 11.31 -2.70
C PHE A 101 -1.44 9.98 -3.23
N GLU A 102 -0.23 9.61 -2.80
CA GLU A 102 0.44 8.39 -3.21
C GLU A 102 -0.34 7.10 -2.87
N HIS A 103 -1.25 7.16 -1.89
CA HIS A 103 -2.07 6.03 -1.47
C HIS A 103 -3.34 5.83 -2.31
N ASN A 104 -3.69 6.77 -3.19
CA ASN A 104 -4.94 6.73 -3.96
C ASN A 104 -5.06 5.47 -4.83
N THR A 105 -3.95 5.04 -5.41
CA THR A 105 -3.90 3.82 -6.25
C THR A 105 -4.18 2.56 -5.44
N LEU A 106 -3.64 2.48 -4.23
CA LEU A 106 -3.92 1.41 -3.27
C LEU A 106 -5.39 1.49 -2.81
N PHE A 107 -5.85 2.67 -2.42
CA PHE A 107 -7.22 2.89 -1.97
C PHE A 107 -8.24 2.43 -3.02
N LYS A 108 -8.08 2.85 -4.28
CA LYS A 108 -8.91 2.40 -5.41
C LYS A 108 -8.96 0.87 -5.58
N LYS A 109 -7.85 0.17 -5.30
CA LYS A 109 -7.77 -1.30 -5.47
C LYS A 109 -8.39 -2.07 -4.30
N PHE A 110 -8.42 -1.47 -3.11
CA PHE A 110 -8.85 -2.13 -1.88
C PHE A 110 -10.22 -1.68 -1.37
N VAL A 111 -10.70 -0.50 -1.76
CA VAL A 111 -11.98 0.09 -1.36
C VAL A 111 -12.93 0.10 -2.55
N ASP A 112 -14.07 -0.57 -2.40
CA ASP A 112 -15.15 -0.54 -3.37
C ASP A 112 -15.95 0.77 -3.17
N GLY A 113 -16.35 1.46 -4.24
CA GLY A 113 -17.00 2.79 -4.13
C GLY A 113 -16.02 3.96 -3.95
N TRP A 114 -14.74 3.78 -4.28
CA TRP A 114 -13.70 4.83 -4.26
C TRP A 114 -14.11 6.14 -4.96
N GLU A 115 -14.90 6.07 -6.03
CA GLU A 115 -15.30 7.25 -6.82
C GLU A 115 -16.09 8.25 -5.96
N ASP A 116 -16.91 7.77 -5.03
CA ASP A 116 -17.69 8.59 -4.09
C ASP A 116 -16.79 9.37 -3.10
N TYR A 117 -15.53 8.95 -2.91
CA TYR A 117 -14.57 9.60 -2.03
C TYR A 117 -13.74 10.70 -2.73
N LEU A 118 -13.63 10.66 -4.06
CA LEU A 118 -12.96 11.72 -4.81
C LEU A 118 -13.81 12.99 -4.92
N GLU A 119 -15.13 12.85 -4.92
CA GLU A 119 -16.07 13.97 -5.01
C GLU A 119 -16.09 14.84 -3.74
N THR A 120 -15.47 14.39 -2.64
CA THR A 120 -15.40 15.17 -1.40
C THR A 120 -14.20 16.11 -1.31
N ASP A 121 -13.19 15.98 -2.17
CA ASP A 121 -12.01 16.88 -2.20
C ASP A 121 -12.11 17.97 -3.30
N ASP A 122 -13.02 17.82 -4.26
CA ASP A 122 -13.29 18.83 -5.31
C ASP A 122 -14.38 19.83 -4.92
N ALA A 123 -14.85 19.79 -3.66
CA ALA A 123 -15.58 20.90 -3.06
C ALA A 123 -14.59 21.98 -2.58
N SER A 124 -13.74 22.47 -3.48
CA SER A 124 -13.21 23.82 -3.32
C SER A 124 -14.40 24.77 -3.23
N PRO A 125 -14.56 25.57 -2.16
CA PRO A 125 -15.59 26.60 -2.17
C PRO A 125 -15.19 27.61 -3.25
N SER A 126 -15.86 27.51 -4.39
CA SER A 126 -15.92 28.57 -5.38
C SER A 126 -16.47 29.82 -4.69
N GLU A 127 -15.57 30.76 -4.43
CA GLU A 127 -15.76 32.20 -4.22
C GLU A 127 -16.63 32.70 -3.06
N GLY A 128 -16.02 33.62 -2.31
CA GLY A 128 -16.65 34.61 -1.44
C GLY A 128 -15.67 35.71 -1.12
#